data_AF-A0A8J7ZE39-F1
#
_entry.id   AF-A0A8J7ZE39-F1
#
_cell.length_a   1.000
_cell.length_b   1.000
_cell.length_c   1.000
_cell.angle_alpha   90.00
_cell.angle_beta   90.00
_cell.angle_gamma   90.00
#
_symmetry.space_group_name_H-M   'P 1'
#
loop_
_entity.id
_entity.type
_entity.pdbx_description
1 polymer ?
#
loop_
_entity_poly.entity_id
_entity_poly.type
_entity_poly.pdbx_seq_one_letter_code
_entity_poly.pdbx_strand_id
1 'polypeptide(L)'
;MKKTHIKYLVITLLLSSFIIGLSFSAKSIQADDDDDIRAKLDLYYASYGDFDGDGLEDDCYYEAKLYIGSNREFKSYWFLTLELPSGTTFCFTYSCGIESSDGIIDVKIYTFNTAIESGWFIGTLYCKLYNDSGQSIWVYDQIIFDPPTGIDPGDPEGVFQIG
;
A
#
# COMPACT_ATOMS: atom_id res chain seq x y z
N MET A 1 -16.36 -23.11 -43.06
CA MET A 1 -15.24 -23.01 -42.08
C MET A 1 -15.40 -21.83 -41.10
N LYS A 2 -16.53 -21.68 -40.38
CA LYS A 2 -16.75 -20.54 -39.46
C LYS A 2 -17.06 -20.93 -38.00
N LYS A 3 -17.27 -22.21 -37.69
CA LYS A 3 -17.72 -22.67 -36.37
C LYS A 3 -16.59 -22.94 -35.35
N THR A 4 -15.34 -23.04 -35.81
CA THR A 4 -14.20 -23.39 -34.95
C THR A 4 -13.64 -22.19 -34.19
N HIS A 5 -13.66 -20.98 -34.77
CA HIS A 5 -13.08 -19.78 -34.13
C HIS A 5 -13.90 -19.25 -32.95
N ILE A 6 -15.23 -19.47 -32.94
CA ILE A 6 -16.11 -19.03 -31.83
C ILE A 6 -15.81 -19.81 -30.53
N LYS A 7 -15.38 -21.06 -30.63
CA LYS A 7 -15.07 -21.89 -29.44
C LYS A 7 -13.83 -21.40 -28.69
N TYR A 8 -12.81 -20.92 -29.41
CA TYR A 8 -11.60 -20.41 -28.78
C TYR A 8 -11.84 -19.06 -28.10
N LEU A 9 -12.65 -18.18 -28.68
CA LEU A 9 -12.97 -16.86 -28.11
C LEU A 9 -13.68 -16.96 -26.75
N VAL A 10 -14.60 -17.92 -26.59
CA VAL A 10 -15.33 -18.14 -25.32
C VAL A 10 -14.43 -18.73 -24.24
N ILE A 11 -13.45 -19.56 -24.61
CA ILE A 11 -12.51 -20.17 -23.65
C ILE A 11 -11.51 -19.13 -23.13
N THR A 12 -11.01 -18.22 -23.99
CA THR A 12 -10.10 -17.14 -23.55
C THR A 12 -10.78 -16.17 -22.59
N LEU A 13 -12.07 -15.86 -22.82
CA LEU A 13 -12.83 -14.90 -22.02
C LEU A 13 -13.21 -15.44 -20.63
N LEU A 14 -13.29 -16.76 -20.47
CA LEU A 14 -13.53 -17.41 -19.17
C LEU A 14 -12.25 -17.57 -18.34
N LEU A 15 -11.07 -17.67 -19.00
CA LEU A 15 -9.80 -17.82 -18.31
C LEU A 15 -9.30 -16.49 -17.70
N SER A 16 -9.61 -15.34 -18.32
CA SER A 16 -9.25 -14.02 -17.78
C SER A 16 -10.05 -13.63 -16.54
N SER A 17 -11.28 -14.12 -16.39
CA SER A 17 -12.11 -13.90 -15.20
C SER A 17 -11.69 -14.72 -13.97
N PHE A 18 -10.79 -15.70 -14.10
CA PHE A 18 -10.36 -16.55 -12.99
C PHE A 18 -9.15 -16.01 -12.22
N ILE A 19 -8.49 -14.95 -12.71
CA ILE A 19 -7.26 -14.40 -12.10
C ILE A 19 -7.57 -13.27 -11.09
N ILE A 20 -8.77 -12.69 -11.12
CA ILE A 20 -9.17 -11.54 -10.28
C ILE A 20 -9.55 -11.97 -8.83
N GLY A 21 -9.52 -13.27 -8.52
CA GLY A 21 -10.00 -13.82 -7.25
C GLY A 21 -8.95 -14.02 -6.14
N LEU A 22 -7.68 -13.67 -6.36
CA LEU A 22 -6.65 -13.77 -5.32
C LEU A 22 -6.56 -12.46 -4.53
N SER A 23 -7.64 -12.13 -3.81
CA SER A 23 -7.55 -11.22 -2.67
C SER A 23 -6.72 -11.90 -1.59
N PHE A 24 -5.41 -11.68 -1.62
CA PHE A 24 -4.55 -11.94 -0.48
C PHE A 24 -4.96 -10.97 0.63
N SER A 25 -5.96 -11.34 1.42
CA SER A 25 -6.19 -10.68 2.70
C SER A 25 -4.99 -11.05 3.56
N ALA A 26 -4.01 -10.15 3.62
CA ALA A 26 -2.85 -10.29 4.48
C ALA A 26 -3.35 -10.50 5.91
N LYS A 27 -3.09 -11.69 6.43
CA LYS A 27 -3.48 -12.08 7.78
C LYS A 27 -2.58 -11.29 8.72
N SER A 28 -3.13 -10.30 9.41
CA SER A 28 -2.42 -9.59 10.48
C SER A 28 -1.90 -10.62 11.47
N ILE A 29 -0.58 -10.72 11.62
CA ILE A 29 0.03 -11.47 12.70
C ILE A 29 -0.30 -10.68 13.98
N GLN A 30 -1.26 -11.18 14.76
CA GLN A 30 -1.43 -10.73 16.14
C GLN A 30 -0.17 -11.11 16.90
N ALA A 31 0.54 -10.11 17.42
CA ALA A 31 1.68 -10.31 18.30
C ALA A 31 1.25 -11.01 19.60
N ASP A 32 2.23 -11.73 20.15
CA ASP A 32 2.21 -12.70 21.24
C ASP A 32 1.45 -12.28 22.52
N ASP A 33 0.99 -13.29 23.25
CA ASP A 33 0.00 -13.30 24.34
C ASP A 33 0.45 -12.60 25.67
N ASP A 34 1.50 -11.78 25.64
CA ASP A 34 2.11 -11.20 26.88
C ASP A 34 2.37 -9.68 26.84
N ASP A 35 2.03 -8.96 25.76
CA ASP A 35 2.35 -7.53 25.62
C ASP A 35 1.11 -6.62 25.53
N ASP A 36 1.12 -5.55 26.33
CA ASP A 36 0.14 -4.45 26.49
C ASP A 36 -0.24 -3.68 25.20
N ILE A 37 0.15 -4.15 24.02
CA ILE A 37 0.11 -3.41 22.76
C ILE A 37 -0.58 -4.23 21.69
N ARG A 38 -1.66 -3.68 21.14
CA ARG A 38 -2.37 -4.22 19.97
C ARG A 38 -2.28 -3.19 18.86
N ALA A 39 -1.88 -3.62 17.68
CA ALA A 39 -1.95 -2.77 16.50
C ALA A 39 -2.47 -3.52 15.29
N LYS A 40 -3.18 -2.81 14.43
CA LYS A 40 -3.60 -3.27 13.10
C LYS A 40 -3.38 -2.12 12.13
N LEU A 41 -2.75 -2.41 11.00
CA LEU A 41 -2.70 -1.51 9.86
C LEU A 41 -3.73 -1.97 8.82
N ASP A 42 -4.38 -1.01 8.18
CA ASP A 42 -5.39 -1.22 7.14
C ASP A 42 -5.09 -0.26 5.99
N LEU A 43 -4.50 -0.75 4.91
CA LEU A 43 -4.19 -0.01 3.69
C LEU A 43 -5.32 -0.25 2.70
N TYR A 44 -6.33 0.62 2.72
CA TYR A 44 -7.64 0.31 2.15
C TYR A 44 -7.95 1.05 0.85
N TYR A 45 -7.16 2.06 0.48
CA TYR A 45 -7.37 2.81 -0.75
C TYR A 45 -6.05 3.13 -1.43
N ALA A 46 -6.06 3.01 -2.76
CA ALA A 46 -5.00 3.48 -3.63
C ALA A 46 -5.61 4.08 -4.90
N SER A 47 -4.99 5.14 -5.41
CA SER A 47 -5.34 5.75 -6.70
C SER A 47 -4.11 6.34 -7.37
N TYR A 48 -4.27 6.81 -8.60
CA TYR A 48 -3.25 7.53 -9.35
C TYR A 48 -3.82 8.85 -9.87
N GLY A 49 -2.96 9.78 -10.27
CA GLY A 49 -3.36 11.05 -10.89
C GLY A 49 -2.20 12.04 -10.99
N ASP A 50 -2.53 13.29 -11.27
CA ASP A 50 -1.66 14.47 -11.18
C ASP A 50 -1.86 15.10 -9.79
N PHE A 51 -1.07 14.67 -8.79
CA PHE A 51 -1.19 15.10 -7.41
C PHE A 51 -0.19 16.20 -7.04
N ASP A 52 0.88 16.37 -7.79
CA ASP A 52 1.85 17.47 -7.62
C ASP A 52 1.57 18.71 -8.49
N GLY A 53 0.70 18.58 -9.51
CA GLY A 53 0.22 19.67 -10.35
C GLY A 53 1.09 19.96 -11.57
N ASP A 54 1.93 19.02 -12.01
CA ASP A 54 2.81 19.19 -13.17
C ASP A 54 2.15 18.89 -14.53
N GLY A 55 0.94 18.32 -14.51
CA GLY A 55 0.15 17.98 -15.69
C GLY A 55 0.35 16.56 -16.22
N LEU A 56 1.09 15.71 -15.51
CA LEU A 56 1.29 14.29 -15.80
C LEU A 56 0.52 13.42 -14.80
N GLU A 57 -0.05 12.31 -15.27
CA GLU A 57 -0.78 11.35 -14.42
C GLU A 57 0.13 10.19 -14.00
N ASP A 58 1.20 10.50 -13.27
CA ASP A 58 2.23 9.54 -12.86
C ASP A 58 2.44 9.44 -11.34
N ASP A 59 1.59 10.10 -10.56
CA ASP A 59 1.62 10.03 -9.12
C ASP A 59 0.72 8.92 -8.59
N CYS A 60 1.10 8.32 -7.46
CA CYS A 60 0.26 7.40 -6.72
C CYS A 60 -0.14 8.01 -5.36
N TYR A 61 -1.35 7.68 -4.92
CA TYR A 61 -1.92 8.10 -3.64
C TYR A 61 -2.44 6.88 -2.86
N TYR A 62 -2.25 6.91 -1.54
CA TYR A 62 -2.67 5.84 -0.63
C TYR A 62 -3.35 6.40 0.61
N GLU A 63 -4.39 5.71 1.08
CA GLU A 63 -4.97 5.94 2.40
C GLU A 63 -4.85 4.69 3.27
N ALA A 64 -4.42 4.89 4.51
CA ALA A 64 -4.35 3.84 5.50
C ALA A 64 -4.88 4.28 6.86
N LYS A 65 -5.28 3.30 7.67
CA LYS A 65 -5.64 3.48 9.08
C LYS A 65 -4.79 2.58 9.96
N LEU A 66 -4.15 3.18 10.95
CA LEU A 66 -3.50 2.44 12.02
C LEU A 66 -4.37 2.49 13.26
N TYR A 67 -4.80 1.31 13.69
CA TYR A 67 -5.51 1.10 14.94
C TYR A 67 -4.47 0.72 15.99
N ILE A 68 -4.40 1.47 17.08
CA ILE A 68 -3.51 1.19 18.21
C ILE A 68 -4.40 1.01 19.44
N GLY A 69 -4.18 -0.04 20.21
CA GLY A 69 -4.74 -0.21 21.55
C GLY A 69 -3.62 -0.51 22.52
N SER A 70 -3.28 0.46 23.37
CA SER A 70 -2.21 0.35 24.34
C SER A 70 -2.41 1.30 25.53
N ASN A 71 -1.74 1.01 26.64
CA ASN A 71 -1.71 1.86 27.84
C ASN A 71 -0.45 2.75 27.93
N ARG A 72 0.41 2.73 26.91
CA ARG A 72 1.66 3.49 26.83
C ARG A 72 1.75 4.25 25.51
N GLU A 73 2.53 5.32 25.47
CA GLU A 73 2.82 6.09 24.25
C GLU A 73 3.82 5.36 23.35
N PHE A 74 3.65 5.49 22.03
CA PHE A 74 4.48 4.84 21.01
C PHE A 74 4.84 5.79 19.88
N LYS A 75 6.13 5.83 19.54
CA LYS A 75 6.60 6.45 18.30
C LYS A 75 6.42 5.48 17.14
N SER A 76 6.30 6.02 15.92
CA SER A 76 6.13 5.22 14.71
C SER A 76 7.17 5.50 13.63
N TYR A 77 7.60 4.43 12.97
CA TYR A 77 8.37 4.51 11.73
C TYR A 77 7.60 3.81 10.62
N TRP A 78 7.48 4.48 9.48
CA TRP A 78 6.68 4.04 8.36
C TRP A 78 7.57 3.77 7.14
N PHE A 79 7.24 2.72 6.41
CA PHE A 79 7.93 2.35 5.18
C PHE A 79 6.87 1.98 4.13
N LEU A 80 6.89 2.61 2.97
CA LEU A 80 6.09 2.19 1.83
C LEU A 80 7.02 1.60 0.78
N THR A 81 6.73 0.37 0.35
CA THR A 81 7.36 -0.22 -0.83
C THR A 81 6.33 -0.29 -1.96
N LEU A 82 6.71 0.17 -3.14
CA LEU A 82 5.90 0.08 -4.35
C LEU A 82 6.62 -0.82 -5.35
N GLU A 83 6.08 -2.01 -5.60
CA GLU A 83 6.60 -2.94 -6.60
C GLU A 83 5.78 -2.81 -7.90
N LEU A 84 6.49 -2.64 -9.01
CA LEU A 84 5.92 -2.51 -10.34
C LEU A 84 5.89 -3.88 -11.07
N PRO A 85 5.04 -4.06 -12.09
CA PRO A 85 5.00 -5.28 -12.93
C PRO A 85 6.34 -5.82 -13.44
N SER A 86 7.31 -4.94 -13.70
CA SER A 86 8.68 -5.27 -14.12
C SER A 86 9.53 -5.89 -13.02
N GLY A 87 9.06 -5.85 -11.77
CA GLY A 87 9.81 -6.21 -10.57
C GLY A 87 10.67 -5.07 -10.02
N THR A 88 10.60 -3.87 -10.62
CA THR A 88 11.21 -2.67 -10.05
C THR A 88 10.54 -2.35 -8.71
N THR A 89 11.29 -1.85 -7.73
CA THR A 89 10.74 -1.50 -6.41
C THR A 89 11.22 -0.12 -5.97
N PHE A 90 10.28 0.76 -5.64
CA PHE A 90 10.56 2.01 -4.93
C PHE A 90 10.36 1.81 -3.42
N CYS A 91 11.19 2.49 -2.62
CA CYS A 91 11.12 2.42 -1.16
C CYS A 91 11.13 3.82 -0.58
N PHE A 92 10.06 4.17 0.14
CA PHE A 92 9.88 5.45 0.79
C PHE A 92 9.88 5.25 2.31
N THR A 93 10.68 6.04 3.02
CA THR A 93 10.79 5.97 4.48
C THR A 93 10.30 7.26 5.10
N TYR A 94 9.42 7.14 6.09
CA TYR A 94 8.87 8.27 6.81
C TYR A 94 8.98 8.03 8.32
N SER A 95 9.36 9.08 9.06
CA SER A 95 9.42 9.03 10.52
C SER A 95 8.32 9.93 11.06
N CYS A 96 7.44 9.40 11.89
CA CYS A 96 6.47 10.22 12.61
C CYS A 96 6.40 9.84 14.09
N GLY A 97 6.62 10.83 14.96
CA GLY A 97 6.27 10.69 16.36
C GLY A 97 4.75 10.69 16.51
N ILE A 98 4.20 9.53 16.83
CA ILE A 98 2.85 9.46 17.38
C ILE A 98 3.01 9.57 18.90
N GLU A 99 2.20 10.40 19.53
CA GLU A 99 2.20 10.55 21.00
C GLU A 99 0.84 10.10 21.56
N SER A 100 0.24 9.09 20.93
CA SER A 100 -1.00 8.47 21.39
C SER A 100 -0.77 7.04 21.83
N SER A 101 -1.44 6.66 22.92
CA SER A 101 -1.45 5.29 23.45
C SER A 101 -2.61 4.45 22.90
N ASP A 102 -3.69 5.08 22.44
CA ASP A 102 -4.89 4.41 21.94
C ASP A 102 -5.53 5.27 20.84
N GLY A 103 -6.14 4.64 19.84
CA GLY A 103 -6.93 5.34 18.82
C GLY A 103 -6.71 4.86 17.39
N ILE A 104 -7.18 5.70 16.47
CA ILE A 104 -7.13 5.49 15.02
C ILE A 104 -6.36 6.65 14.42
N ILE A 105 -5.39 6.34 13.58
CA ILE A 105 -4.54 7.31 12.91
C ILE A 105 -4.76 7.18 11.41
N ASP A 106 -5.28 8.25 10.81
CA ASP A 106 -5.48 8.34 9.37
C ASP A 106 -4.18 8.78 8.71
N VAL A 107 -3.73 7.99 7.75
CA VAL A 107 -2.47 8.19 7.04
C VAL A 107 -2.76 8.38 5.57
N LYS A 108 -2.15 9.41 4.99
CA LYS A 108 -2.19 9.70 3.56
C LYS A 108 -0.77 9.74 3.01
N ILE A 109 -0.54 9.01 1.93
CA ILE A 109 0.78 8.89 1.32
C ILE A 109 0.66 9.23 -0.16
N TYR A 110 1.56 10.07 -0.64
CA TYR A 110 1.72 10.39 -2.05
C TYR A 110 3.11 9.92 -2.48
N THR A 111 3.19 9.28 -3.63
CA THR A 111 4.46 8.94 -4.27
C THR A 111 4.44 9.52 -5.68
N PHE A 112 5.25 10.54 -5.91
CA PHE A 112 5.26 11.27 -7.16
C PHE A 112 6.13 10.58 -8.19
N ASN A 113 5.81 10.72 -9.48
CA ASN A 113 6.65 10.24 -10.57
C ASN A 113 6.95 8.73 -10.49
N THR A 114 5.97 7.93 -10.04
CA THR A 114 6.16 6.49 -9.77
C THR A 114 5.34 5.57 -10.68
N ALA A 115 4.27 6.03 -11.31
CA ALA A 115 3.47 5.24 -12.25
C ALA A 115 4.10 5.21 -13.65
N ILE A 116 5.29 4.60 -13.73
CA ILE A 116 6.16 4.65 -14.89
C ILE A 116 5.91 3.54 -15.93
N GLU A 117 5.05 2.57 -15.61
CA GLU A 117 4.71 1.44 -16.47
C GLU A 117 3.27 0.98 -16.25
N SER A 118 2.72 0.24 -17.21
CA SER A 118 1.34 -0.28 -17.10
C SER A 118 1.32 -1.59 -16.33
N GLY A 119 0.27 -1.78 -15.54
CA GLY A 119 -0.09 -3.06 -14.95
C GLY A 119 -0.25 -2.99 -13.44
N TRP A 120 -0.40 -4.16 -12.83
CA TRP A 120 -0.69 -4.26 -11.40
C TRP A 120 0.52 -3.93 -10.53
N PHE A 121 0.39 -2.86 -9.76
CA PHE A 121 1.34 -2.42 -8.77
C PHE A 121 0.99 -3.03 -7.42
N ILE A 122 2.01 -3.26 -6.60
CA ILE A 122 1.86 -3.79 -5.25
C ILE A 122 2.42 -2.77 -4.27
N GLY A 123 1.52 -2.06 -3.57
CA GLY A 123 1.87 -1.15 -2.49
C GLY A 123 1.85 -1.88 -1.15
N THR A 124 2.98 -1.93 -0.44
CA THR A 124 3.06 -2.52 0.90
C THR A 124 3.48 -1.46 1.91
N LEU A 125 2.61 -1.17 2.87
CA LEU A 125 2.88 -0.22 3.94
C LEU A 125 3.25 -0.97 5.21
N TYR A 126 4.39 -0.63 5.78
CA TYR A 126 4.87 -1.12 7.06
C TYR A 126 4.83 0.00 8.09
N CYS A 127 4.48 -0.34 9.32
CA CYS A 127 4.60 0.52 10.47
C CYS A 127 5.31 -0.24 11.61
N LYS A 128 6.39 0.34 12.11
CA LYS A 128 7.04 -0.07 13.36
C LYS A 128 6.60 0.86 14.47
N LEU A 129 5.94 0.30 15.48
CA LEU A 129 5.65 1.00 16.74
C LEU A 129 6.72 0.64 17.76
N TYR A 130 7.21 1.62 18.50
CA TYR A 130 8.17 1.39 19.58
C TYR A 130 7.98 2.40 20.72
N ASN A 131 8.24 1.95 21.95
CA ASN A 131 8.19 2.81 23.14
C ASN A 131 9.58 2.96 23.77
N ASP A 132 9.67 3.86 24.74
CA ASP A 132 10.92 4.14 25.45
C ASP A 132 11.37 2.99 26.37
N SER A 133 10.49 2.00 26.63
CA SER A 133 10.85 0.76 27.33
C SER A 133 11.55 -0.26 26.43
N GLY A 134 11.71 0.03 25.14
CA GLY A 134 12.35 -0.85 24.17
C GLY A 134 11.42 -1.92 23.58
N GLN A 135 10.13 -1.93 23.93
CA GLN A 135 9.16 -2.80 23.26
C GLN A 135 8.90 -2.25 21.85
N SER A 136 8.78 -3.14 20.88
CA SER A 136 8.40 -2.76 19.52
C SER A 136 7.61 -3.83 18.82
N ILE A 137 6.65 -3.42 18.00
CA ILE A 137 5.86 -4.31 17.15
C ILE A 137 5.89 -3.80 15.71
N TRP A 138 5.79 -4.74 14.76
CA TRP A 138 5.64 -4.45 13.34
C TRP A 138 4.25 -4.84 12.89
N VAL A 139 3.60 -3.94 12.18
CA VAL A 139 2.36 -4.22 11.45
C VAL A 139 2.55 -3.80 10.00
N TYR A 140 1.90 -4.49 9.09
CA TYR A 140 1.93 -4.15 7.68
C TYR A 140 0.61 -4.53 7.03
N ASP A 141 0.33 -3.90 5.90
CA ASP A 141 -0.76 -4.27 5.01
C ASP A 141 -0.37 -3.98 3.57
N GLN A 142 -1.10 -4.57 2.63
CA GLN A 142 -0.79 -4.52 1.21
C GLN A 142 -2.03 -4.24 0.38
N ILE A 143 -1.86 -3.42 -0.65
CA ILE A 143 -2.88 -3.13 -1.65
C ILE A 143 -2.33 -3.37 -3.05
N ILE A 144 -3.19 -3.86 -3.93
CA ILE A 144 -2.87 -4.12 -5.33
C ILE A 144 -3.80 -3.24 -6.18
N PHE A 145 -3.23 -2.43 -7.06
CA PHE A 145 -3.98 -1.51 -7.94
C PHE A 145 -3.27 -1.37 -9.30
N ASP A 146 -3.97 -0.89 -10.31
CA ASP A 146 -3.48 -0.81 -11.70
C ASP A 146 -3.57 0.66 -12.18
N PRO A 147 -2.50 1.45 -12.09
CA PRO A 147 -2.47 2.77 -12.71
C PRO A 147 -2.33 2.63 -14.23
N PRO A 148 -3.01 3.46 -15.03
CA PRO A 148 -2.72 3.57 -16.44
C PRO A 148 -1.31 4.14 -16.64
N THR A 149 -0.78 3.93 -17.83
CA THR A 149 0.58 4.35 -18.17
C THR A 149 0.71 5.87 -18.22
N GLY A 150 1.60 6.42 -17.39
CA GLY A 150 2.17 7.75 -17.58
C GLY A 150 3.22 7.77 -18.70
N ILE A 151 3.44 8.92 -19.32
CA ILE A 151 4.53 9.14 -20.28
C ILE A 151 5.62 9.93 -19.56
N ASP A 152 6.79 9.31 -19.39
CA ASP A 152 8.06 9.93 -18.93
C ASP A 152 7.96 10.76 -17.63
N PRO A 153 7.94 10.11 -16.47
CA PRO A 153 7.45 10.71 -15.23
C PRO A 153 8.46 11.50 -14.42
N GLY A 154 9.73 11.58 -14.82
CA GLY A 154 10.75 12.23 -13.99
C GLY A 154 11.19 11.39 -12.78
N ASP A 155 11.78 12.04 -11.77
CA ASP A 155 12.40 11.36 -10.63
C ASP A 155 11.40 11.10 -9.48
N PRO A 156 11.39 9.90 -8.88
CA PRO A 156 10.39 9.53 -7.88
C PRO A 156 10.59 10.24 -6.55
N GLU A 157 9.52 10.84 -6.03
CA GLU A 157 9.49 11.52 -4.73
C GLU A 157 8.33 11.01 -3.86
N GLY A 158 8.30 11.34 -2.57
CA GLY A 158 7.24 10.85 -1.68
C GLY A 158 6.91 11.79 -0.53
N VAL A 159 5.62 11.96 -0.26
CA VAL A 159 5.07 12.81 0.80
C VAL A 159 4.15 12.00 1.71
N PHE A 160 4.28 12.21 3.02
CA PHE A 160 3.52 11.51 4.05
C PHE A 160 2.80 12.50 4.95
N GLN A 161 1.50 12.29 5.16
CA GLN A 161 0.62 13.16 5.95
C GLN A 161 -0.18 12.34 6.96
N ILE A 162 -0.36 12.89 8.16
CA ILE A 162 -1.22 12.33 9.21
C ILE A 162 -2.36 13.32 9.47
N GLY A 163 -3.59 12.78 9.50
CA GLY A 163 -4.83 13.51 9.76
C GLY A 163 -5.40 13.24 11.15
#